data_AF-A0AA97E5C6-F1
#
_entry.id   AF-A0AA97E5C6-F1
#
_cell.length_a   1.000
_cell.length_b   1.000
_cell.length_c   1.000
_cell.angle_alpha   90.00
_cell.angle_beta   90.00
_cell.angle_gamma   90.00
#
_symmetry.space_group_name_H-M   'P 1'
#
loop_
_entity.id
_entity.type
_entity.pdbx_description
1 polymer ?
#
loop_
_entity_poly.entity_id
_entity_poly.type
_entity_poly.pdbx_seq_one_letter_code
_entity_poly.pdbx_strand_id
1 'polypeptide(L)'
;MILISYQAKGFWAGVGAALLFTLPMSSPLLAADPPPLTDTSEKPSPAVAPGVNAQRMCAAPAAEFQQALADAMADGLVKPQHKSAFLQQLGRCRAVYQAEIARLKTDFAALPSTSVCHSAQRDLHEGLEIFDAIKARAQLLPLDSEEDRQAAGIFFTRTSPGLVRAVNGLYLLRHGVCMEEERAPFDSASTDSEISHPTLYLE
;
A
#
# COMPACT_ATOMS: atom_id res chain seq x y z
N MET A 1 -38.72 -4.90 -34.69
CA MET A 1 -39.93 -5.71 -34.46
C MET A 1 -39.45 -6.97 -33.77
N ILE A 2 -39.40 -7.05 -32.44
CA ILE A 2 -40.50 -7.29 -31.51
C ILE A 2 -40.30 -6.44 -30.23
N LEU A 3 -41.38 -5.77 -29.81
CA LEU A 3 -41.59 -5.19 -28.48
C LEU A 3 -42.18 -6.26 -27.56
N ILE A 4 -41.75 -6.34 -26.29
CA ILE A 4 -42.61 -6.74 -25.17
C ILE A 4 -42.28 -5.91 -23.92
N SER A 5 -43.33 -5.35 -23.34
CA SER A 5 -43.43 -4.39 -22.23
C SER A 5 -43.60 -5.05 -20.85
N TYR A 6 -43.75 -4.19 -19.81
CA TYR A 6 -44.48 -4.31 -18.51
C TYR A 6 -43.59 -3.99 -17.29
N GLN A 7 -43.66 -2.80 -16.68
CA GLN A 7 -44.69 -2.22 -15.77
C GLN A 7 -44.69 -2.80 -14.35
N ALA A 8 -44.38 -1.94 -13.36
CA ALA A 8 -45.07 -1.74 -12.06
C ALA A 8 -44.18 -0.81 -11.20
N LYS A 9 -44.45 0.50 -11.01
CA LYS A 9 -45.48 1.16 -10.18
C LYS A 9 -45.66 0.56 -8.78
N GLY A 10 -44.89 1.13 -7.84
CA GLY A 10 -45.36 1.80 -6.60
C GLY A 10 -46.18 1.04 -5.56
N PHE A 11 -45.72 1.07 -4.31
CA PHE A 11 -46.62 1.12 -3.14
C PHE A 11 -45.91 1.78 -1.94
N TRP A 12 -46.47 2.89 -1.45
CA TRP A 12 -46.20 3.51 -0.15
C TRP A 12 -47.31 3.12 0.85
N ALA A 13 -47.05 3.36 2.14
CA ALA A 13 -47.91 3.20 3.34
C ALA A 13 -47.71 1.86 4.07
N GLY A 14 -47.60 1.78 5.40
CA GLY A 14 -47.71 2.76 6.48
C GLY A 14 -47.89 2.01 7.82
N VAL A 15 -47.26 2.54 8.89
CA VAL A 15 -47.66 2.55 10.32
C VAL A 15 -48.26 1.28 10.99
N GLY A 16 -47.63 0.82 12.09
CA GLY A 16 -48.39 0.39 13.29
C GLY A 16 -47.91 -0.84 14.09
N ALA A 17 -47.64 -0.60 15.38
CA ALA A 17 -47.66 -1.52 16.54
C ALA A 17 -46.55 -2.61 16.62
N ALA A 18 -45.49 -2.42 17.42
CA ALA A 18 -45.42 -2.56 18.87
C ALA A 18 -45.55 -4.01 19.37
N LEU A 19 -44.38 -4.63 19.65
CA LEU A 19 -44.25 -5.63 20.71
C LEU A 19 -43.03 -5.28 21.55
N LEU A 20 -43.35 -4.92 22.80
CA LEU A 20 -42.45 -4.61 23.89
C LEU A 20 -41.67 -5.87 24.29
N PHE A 21 -40.34 -5.79 24.28
CA PHE A 21 -39.51 -6.52 25.23
C PHE A 21 -38.75 -5.51 26.07
N THR A 22 -39.25 -5.34 27.29
CA THR A 22 -38.58 -4.64 28.38
C THR A 22 -37.44 -5.50 28.91
N LEU A 23 -36.22 -4.97 28.93
CA LEU A 23 -35.21 -5.33 29.94
C LEU A 23 -34.55 -4.06 30.48
N PRO A 24 -34.18 -4.06 31.77
CA PRO A 24 -34.13 -2.85 32.58
C PRO A 24 -32.80 -2.10 32.53
N MET A 25 -32.98 -0.81 32.82
CA MET A 25 -32.07 0.22 33.29
C MET A 25 -30.74 -0.17 33.97
N SER A 26 -29.76 0.71 33.69
CA SER A 26 -28.73 1.24 34.60
C SER A 26 -27.42 0.48 34.76
N SER A 27 -26.39 0.90 34.02
CA SER A 27 -25.24 1.58 34.63
C SER A 27 -24.39 2.32 33.58
N PRO A 28 -23.92 3.55 33.88
CA PRO A 28 -23.01 4.29 33.03
C PRO A 28 -21.60 3.76 33.29
N LEU A 29 -21.05 2.95 32.37
CA LEU A 29 -19.61 2.75 32.37
C LEU A 29 -18.99 3.99 31.75
N LEU A 30 -18.41 4.78 32.64
CA LEU A 30 -17.68 6.01 32.41
C LEU A 30 -16.91 5.98 31.10
N ALA A 31 -16.99 7.10 30.38
CA ALA A 31 -15.85 7.62 29.67
C ALA A 31 -14.64 7.64 30.63
N ALA A 32 -13.86 6.57 30.61
CA ALA A 32 -12.51 6.61 31.11
C ALA A 32 -11.72 7.34 30.04
N ASP A 33 -11.40 8.60 30.32
CA ASP A 33 -10.40 9.35 29.57
C ASP A 33 -9.19 8.42 29.32
N PRO A 34 -8.64 8.36 28.10
CA PRO A 34 -7.39 7.66 27.89
C PRO A 34 -6.36 8.26 28.85
N PRO A 35 -5.59 7.44 29.59
CA PRO A 35 -4.62 7.97 30.53
C PRO A 35 -3.68 8.93 29.79
N PRO A 36 -3.30 10.07 30.39
CA PRO A 36 -2.35 10.96 29.77
C PRO A 36 -1.06 10.16 29.53
N LEU A 37 -0.55 10.21 28.30
CA LEU A 37 0.79 9.74 27.96
C LEU A 37 1.78 10.66 28.67
N THR A 38 1.93 10.51 29.99
CA THR A 38 2.98 11.17 30.74
C THR A 38 4.30 10.52 30.38
N ASP A 39 5.12 11.31 29.68
CA ASP A 39 6.56 11.16 29.55
C ASP A 39 7.17 10.52 30.79
N THR A 40 7.65 9.29 30.64
CA THR A 40 8.73 8.79 31.48
C THR A 40 9.65 7.97 30.61
N SER A 41 10.92 8.35 30.65
CA SER A 41 12.04 7.73 29.96
C SER A 41 12.23 8.15 28.49
N GLU A 42 12.66 9.41 28.30
CA GLU A 42 13.72 9.72 27.34
C GLU A 42 14.97 8.89 27.70
N LYS A 43 14.94 7.60 27.37
CA LYS A 43 16.17 6.92 27.01
C LYS A 43 16.38 7.28 25.54
N PRO A 44 17.51 7.90 25.15
CA PRO A 44 17.77 8.15 23.75
C PRO A 44 17.72 6.80 23.05
N SER A 45 16.64 6.56 22.30
CA SER A 45 16.59 5.46 21.35
C SER A 45 17.84 5.64 20.50
N PRO A 46 18.68 4.60 20.32
CA PRO A 46 19.91 4.73 19.58
C PRO A 46 19.55 5.34 18.24
N ALA A 47 20.10 6.53 17.98
CA ALA A 47 19.75 7.34 16.83
C ALA A 47 19.72 6.43 15.59
N VAL A 48 18.51 6.15 15.11
CA VAL A 48 18.31 5.33 13.92
C VAL A 48 19.12 6.03 12.83
N ALA A 49 20.18 5.36 12.36
CA ALA A 49 21.06 5.90 11.32
C ALA A 49 20.19 6.51 10.22
N PRO A 50 20.45 7.76 9.77
CA PRO A 50 19.48 8.55 9.02
C PRO A 50 18.96 7.73 7.84
N GLY A 51 17.72 7.25 7.97
CA GLY A 51 16.96 6.46 7.00
C GLY A 51 16.82 7.20 5.68
N VAL A 52 16.63 6.50 4.56
CA VAL A 52 15.97 7.19 3.44
C VAL A 52 14.54 7.43 3.91
N ASN A 53 14.13 8.70 4.02
CA ASN A 53 12.77 9.00 4.45
C ASN A 53 11.80 8.65 3.31
N ALA A 54 11.38 7.38 3.27
CA ALA A 54 10.47 6.83 2.26
C ALA A 54 9.16 7.60 2.17
N GLN A 55 8.65 8.08 3.31
CA GLN A 55 7.45 8.90 3.37
C GLN A 55 7.62 10.19 2.57
N ARG A 56 8.71 10.92 2.80
CA ARG A 56 8.99 12.19 2.13
C ARG A 56 9.40 12.01 0.66
N MET A 57 10.13 10.95 0.35
CA MET A 57 10.75 10.77 -0.97
C MET A 57 9.87 10.01 -1.96
N CYS A 58 9.00 9.11 -1.50
CA CYS A 58 8.12 8.31 -2.35
C CYS A 58 6.63 8.52 -2.02
N ALA A 59 6.20 8.29 -0.78
CA ALA A 59 4.78 8.23 -0.45
C ALA A 59 4.04 9.57 -0.57
N ALA A 60 4.60 10.66 -0.05
CA ALA A 60 3.98 11.99 -0.14
C ALA A 60 3.90 12.49 -1.60
N PRO A 61 4.98 12.43 -2.41
CA PRO A 61 4.89 12.74 -3.84
C PRO A 61 3.89 11.86 -4.60
N ALA A 62 3.73 10.59 -4.20
CA ALA A 62 2.74 9.70 -4.79
C ALA A 62 1.32 10.13 -4.47
N ALA A 63 1.05 10.56 -3.24
CA ALA A 63 -0.26 11.06 -2.84
C ALA A 63 -0.61 12.37 -3.56
N GLU A 64 0.35 13.31 -3.66
CA GLU A 64 0.20 14.56 -4.42
C GLU A 64 -0.11 14.28 -5.90
N PHE A 65 0.62 13.35 -6.52
CA PHE A 65 0.35 12.93 -7.89
C PHE A 65 -1.04 12.29 -8.05
N GLN A 66 -1.44 11.41 -7.12
CA GLN A 66 -2.76 10.76 -7.18
C GLN A 66 -3.90 11.76 -7.08
N GLN A 67 -3.78 12.77 -6.22
CA GLN A 67 -4.78 13.85 -6.13
C GLN A 67 -4.87 14.62 -7.45
N ALA A 68 -3.73 15.07 -7.99
CA ALA A 68 -3.71 15.82 -9.25
C ALA A 68 -4.22 14.99 -10.44
N LEU A 69 -3.93 13.67 -10.45
CA LEU A 69 -4.41 12.76 -11.47
C LEU A 69 -5.92 12.53 -11.36
N ALA A 70 -6.47 12.39 -10.15
CA ALA A 70 -7.90 12.22 -9.92
C ALA A 70 -8.69 13.40 -10.47
N ASP A 71 -8.23 14.63 -10.20
CA ASP A 71 -8.82 15.86 -10.73
C ASP A 71 -8.76 15.86 -12.26
N ALA A 72 -7.60 15.52 -12.84
CA ALA A 72 -7.43 15.45 -14.29
C ALA A 72 -8.28 14.36 -14.97
N MET A 73 -8.51 13.22 -14.31
CA MET A 73 -9.36 12.16 -14.84
C MET A 73 -10.84 12.54 -14.82
N ALA A 74 -11.30 13.26 -13.78
CA ALA A 74 -12.68 13.75 -13.71
C ALA A 74 -13.02 14.69 -14.87
N ASP A 75 -12.05 15.48 -15.32
CA ASP A 75 -12.20 16.42 -16.44
C ASP A 75 -11.86 15.80 -17.82
N GLY A 76 -11.38 14.55 -17.88
CA GLY A 76 -10.91 13.92 -19.13
C GLY A 76 -9.60 14.52 -19.68
N LEU A 77 -8.81 15.18 -18.83
CA LEU A 77 -7.66 16.02 -19.19
C LEU A 77 -6.31 15.40 -18.78
N VAL A 78 -6.11 14.10 -18.99
CA VAL A 78 -4.79 13.47 -18.76
C VAL A 78 -3.78 13.96 -19.81
N LYS A 79 -2.97 14.94 -19.42
CA LYS A 79 -1.94 15.58 -20.24
C LYS A 79 -0.55 14.93 -20.13
N PRO A 80 0.38 15.21 -21.07
CA PRO A 80 1.78 14.77 -21.00
C PRO A 80 2.51 15.11 -19.68
N GLN A 81 2.12 16.20 -19.00
CA GLN A 81 2.67 16.55 -17.69
C GLN A 81 2.39 15.47 -16.63
N HIS A 82 1.22 14.81 -16.65
CA HIS A 82 0.91 13.73 -15.71
C HIS A 82 1.77 12.49 -15.96
N LYS A 83 2.02 12.16 -17.23
CA LYS A 83 2.95 11.08 -17.60
C LYS A 83 4.37 11.39 -17.12
N SER A 84 4.83 12.63 -17.28
CA SER A 84 6.13 13.08 -16.75
C SER A 84 6.19 12.98 -15.22
N ALA A 85 5.16 13.46 -14.53
CA ALA A 85 5.05 13.40 -13.07
C ALA A 85 5.03 11.96 -12.55
N PHE A 86 4.28 11.07 -13.18
CA PHE A 86 4.27 9.64 -12.87
C PHE A 86 5.67 9.02 -13.02
N LEU A 87 6.37 9.29 -14.14
CA LEU A 87 7.72 8.78 -14.36
C LEU A 87 8.72 9.33 -13.33
N GLN A 88 8.56 10.58 -12.90
CA GLN A 88 9.38 11.17 -11.84
C GLN A 88 9.11 10.49 -10.50
N GLN A 89 7.85 10.29 -10.13
CA GLN A 89 7.45 9.57 -8.91
C GLN A 89 8.00 8.13 -8.93
N LEU A 90 7.85 7.42 -10.05
CA LEU A 90 8.39 6.09 -10.24
C LEU A 90 9.91 6.05 -10.01
N GLY A 91 10.64 7.00 -10.58
CA GLY A 91 12.08 7.13 -10.38
C GLY A 91 12.45 7.37 -8.91
N ARG A 92 11.71 8.24 -8.21
CA ARG A 92 11.93 8.50 -6.79
C ARG A 92 11.67 7.25 -5.94
N CYS A 93 10.55 6.56 -6.14
CA CYS A 93 10.22 5.34 -5.40
C CYS A 93 11.22 4.21 -5.67
N ARG A 94 11.66 4.03 -6.93
CA ARG A 94 12.72 3.06 -7.28
C ARG A 94 14.03 3.38 -6.56
N ALA A 95 14.43 4.65 -6.49
CA ALA A 95 15.65 5.05 -5.79
C ALA A 95 15.57 4.78 -4.29
N VAL A 96 14.42 5.05 -3.66
CA VAL A 96 14.17 4.68 -2.25
C VAL A 96 14.25 3.15 -2.08
N TYR A 97 13.54 2.39 -2.92
CA TYR A 97 13.52 0.93 -2.86
C TYR A 97 14.94 0.33 -2.98
N GLN A 98 15.74 0.82 -3.94
CA GLN A 98 17.14 0.41 -4.12
C GLN A 98 18.00 0.74 -2.89
N ALA A 99 17.84 1.93 -2.31
CA ALA A 99 18.61 2.33 -1.14
C ALA A 99 18.24 1.51 0.11
N GLU A 100 16.96 1.17 0.27
CA GLU A 100 16.48 0.33 1.38
C GLU A 100 16.94 -1.13 1.23
N ILE A 101 17.01 -1.69 0.01
CA ILE A 101 17.65 -3.01 -0.23
C ILE A 101 19.10 -3.00 0.23
N ALA A 102 19.87 -1.97 -0.17
CA ALA A 102 21.28 -1.87 0.21
C ALA A 102 21.47 -1.75 1.73
N ARG A 103 20.55 -1.04 2.42
CA ARG A 103 20.53 -0.95 3.88
C ARG A 103 20.20 -2.29 4.52
N LEU A 104 19.13 -2.96 4.11
CA LEU A 104 18.77 -4.29 4.61
C LEU A 104 19.95 -5.28 4.51
N LYS A 105 20.65 -5.28 3.38
CA LYS A 105 21.84 -6.11 3.18
C LYS A 105 22.96 -5.79 4.17
N THR A 106 23.14 -4.51 4.50
CA THR A 106 24.22 -4.05 5.39
C THR A 106 23.86 -4.23 6.86
N ASP A 107 22.66 -3.81 7.26
CA ASP A 107 22.16 -3.83 8.63
C ASP A 107 22.11 -5.28 9.18
N PHE A 108 21.80 -6.26 8.33
CA PHE A 108 21.59 -7.65 8.75
C PHE A 108 22.62 -8.63 8.21
N ALA A 109 23.78 -8.15 7.76
CA ALA A 109 24.85 -9.01 7.21
C ALA A 109 25.41 -10.04 8.21
N ALA A 110 25.22 -9.82 9.51
CA ALA A 110 25.68 -10.70 10.58
C ALA A 110 24.71 -11.87 10.87
N LEU A 111 23.48 -11.83 10.35
CA LEU A 111 22.53 -12.93 10.52
C LEU A 111 23.04 -14.18 9.78
N PRO A 112 22.70 -15.40 10.26
CA PRO A 112 22.99 -16.63 9.53
C PRO A 112 22.37 -16.60 8.14
N SER A 113 23.03 -17.15 7.13
CA SER A 113 22.52 -17.19 5.74
C SER A 113 21.19 -17.94 5.58
N THR A 114 20.80 -18.74 6.59
CA THR A 114 19.51 -19.45 6.68
C THR A 114 18.40 -18.62 7.30
N SER A 115 18.68 -17.38 7.75
CA SER A 115 17.70 -16.47 8.33
C SER A 115 16.55 -16.16 7.36
N VAL A 116 15.38 -15.89 7.94
CA VAL A 116 14.19 -15.45 7.20
C VAL A 116 14.50 -14.14 6.49
N CYS A 117 15.22 -13.22 7.15
CA CYS A 117 15.65 -11.95 6.57
C CYS A 117 16.50 -12.16 5.30
N HIS A 118 17.51 -13.04 5.32
CA HIS A 118 18.32 -13.30 4.13
C HIS A 118 17.53 -14.02 3.04
N SER A 119 16.62 -14.93 3.39
CA SER A 119 15.74 -15.56 2.40
C SER A 119 14.91 -14.51 1.66
N ALA A 120 14.23 -13.63 2.39
CA ALA A 120 13.41 -12.55 1.83
C ALA A 120 14.22 -11.56 0.99
N GLN A 121 15.47 -11.26 1.38
CA GLN A 121 16.35 -10.34 0.63
C GLN A 121 16.69 -10.82 -0.79
N ARG A 122 16.69 -12.14 -1.05
CA ARG A 122 17.01 -12.68 -2.39
C ARG A 122 16.01 -12.24 -3.43
N ASP A 123 14.74 -12.17 -3.05
CA ASP A 123 13.64 -11.88 -3.98
C ASP A 123 13.44 -10.37 -4.20
N LEU A 124 14.04 -9.52 -3.35
CA LEU A 124 13.86 -8.07 -3.44
C LEU A 124 14.43 -7.46 -4.72
N HIS A 125 15.46 -8.07 -5.32
CA HIS A 125 16.08 -7.57 -6.54
C HIS A 125 15.13 -7.68 -7.75
N GLU A 126 14.29 -8.71 -7.82
CA GLU A 126 13.23 -8.83 -8.83
C GLU A 126 12.29 -7.62 -8.78
N GLY A 127 12.04 -7.08 -7.57
CA GLY A 127 11.28 -5.85 -7.39
C GLY A 127 11.82 -4.67 -8.21
N LEU A 128 13.13 -4.53 -8.40
CA LEU A 128 13.72 -3.46 -9.22
C LEU A 128 13.38 -3.61 -10.71
N GLU A 129 13.31 -4.85 -11.20
CA GLU A 129 12.92 -5.14 -12.59
C GLU A 129 11.47 -4.75 -12.85
N ILE A 130 10.59 -4.92 -11.86
CA ILE A 130 9.20 -4.46 -11.93
C ILE A 130 9.12 -2.94 -12.10
N PHE A 131 9.94 -2.16 -11.39
CA PHE A 131 9.99 -0.70 -11.59
C PHE A 131 10.41 -0.33 -13.02
N ASP A 132 11.38 -1.05 -13.59
CA ASP A 132 11.88 -0.81 -14.94
C ASP A 132 10.82 -1.23 -16.00
N ALA A 133 10.10 -2.33 -15.79
CA ALA A 133 8.97 -2.74 -16.63
C ALA A 133 7.82 -1.71 -16.59
N ILE A 134 7.47 -1.21 -15.40
CA ILE A 134 6.47 -0.14 -15.25
C ILE A 134 6.92 1.12 -15.99
N LYS A 135 8.20 1.50 -15.89
CA LYS A 135 8.76 2.66 -16.59
C LYS A 135 8.61 2.51 -18.10
N ALA A 136 9.04 1.38 -18.64
CA ALA A 136 8.95 1.08 -20.06
C ALA A 136 7.49 1.13 -20.54
N ARG A 137 6.57 0.49 -19.80
CA ARG A 137 5.14 0.54 -20.12
C ARG A 137 4.59 1.96 -20.10
N ALA A 138 4.89 2.74 -19.05
CA ALA A 138 4.42 4.11 -18.93
C ALA A 138 4.91 5.01 -20.07
N GLN A 139 6.16 4.84 -20.49
CA GLN A 139 6.74 5.57 -21.62
C GLN A 139 6.04 5.30 -22.95
N LEU A 140 5.49 4.09 -23.13
CA LEU A 140 4.79 3.68 -24.36
C LEU A 140 3.30 4.04 -24.38
N LEU A 141 2.73 4.53 -23.27
CA LEU A 141 1.30 4.90 -23.24
C LEU A 141 1.05 6.14 -24.13
N PRO A 142 0.18 6.04 -25.15
CA PRO A 142 -0.24 7.18 -25.95
C PRO A 142 -1.15 8.12 -25.13
N LEU A 143 -1.31 9.36 -25.60
CA LEU A 143 -2.21 10.36 -25.01
C LEU A 143 -2.98 11.16 -26.08
N ASP A 144 -3.00 10.65 -27.30
CA ASP A 144 -3.46 11.37 -28.49
C ASP A 144 -4.99 11.42 -28.54
N SER A 145 -5.65 10.31 -28.22
CA SER A 145 -7.11 10.22 -28.12
C SER A 145 -7.63 10.31 -26.68
N GLU A 146 -8.94 10.51 -26.52
CA GLU A 146 -9.62 10.45 -25.22
C GLU A 146 -9.52 9.06 -24.58
N GLU A 147 -9.69 8.01 -25.39
CA GLU A 147 -9.53 6.61 -24.96
C GLU A 147 -8.12 6.34 -24.45
N ASP A 148 -7.10 6.81 -25.17
CA ASP A 148 -5.69 6.68 -24.76
C ASP A 148 -5.43 7.40 -23.43
N ARG A 149 -5.96 8.61 -23.27
CA ARG A 149 -5.84 9.39 -22.03
C ARG A 149 -6.50 8.69 -20.85
N GLN A 150 -7.67 8.10 -21.07
CA GLN A 150 -8.38 7.33 -20.04
C GLN A 150 -7.59 6.07 -19.65
N ALA A 151 -7.10 5.30 -20.64
CA ALA A 151 -6.30 4.10 -20.40
C ALA A 151 -5.00 4.43 -19.65
N ALA A 152 -4.33 5.53 -20.02
CA ALA A 152 -3.14 6.00 -19.33
C ALA A 152 -3.44 6.45 -17.89
N GLY A 153 -4.52 7.20 -17.69
CA GLY A 153 -4.99 7.61 -16.37
C GLY A 153 -5.28 6.43 -15.46
N ILE A 154 -5.98 5.40 -15.96
CA ILE A 154 -6.25 4.15 -15.23
C ILE A 154 -4.95 3.45 -14.84
N PHE A 155 -4.01 3.34 -15.78
CA PHE A 155 -2.70 2.75 -15.50
C PHE A 155 -1.99 3.51 -14.38
N PHE A 156 -1.84 4.83 -14.48
CA PHE A 156 -1.15 5.64 -13.47
C PHE A 156 -1.84 5.56 -12.10
N THR A 157 -3.18 5.54 -12.06
CA THR A 157 -3.98 5.42 -10.84
C THR A 157 -3.78 4.06 -10.16
N ARG A 158 -3.77 2.97 -10.93
CA ARG A 158 -3.60 1.62 -10.38
C ARG A 158 -2.17 1.35 -9.92
N THR A 159 -1.18 1.88 -10.65
CA THR A 159 0.22 1.57 -10.38
C THR A 159 0.80 2.38 -9.23
N SER A 160 0.44 3.66 -9.08
CA SER A 160 1.05 4.54 -8.08
C SER A 160 0.95 4.03 -6.63
N PRO A 161 -0.21 3.52 -6.15
CA PRO A 161 -0.29 2.92 -4.81
C PRO A 161 0.56 1.65 -4.67
N GLY A 162 0.80 0.92 -5.77
CA GLY A 162 1.68 -0.24 -5.79
C GLY A 162 3.14 0.13 -5.52
N LEU A 163 3.61 1.26 -6.06
CA LEU A 163 4.97 1.76 -5.82
C LEU A 163 5.22 2.07 -4.34
N VAL A 164 4.26 2.72 -3.70
CA VAL A 164 4.33 3.05 -2.26
C VAL A 164 4.28 1.78 -1.43
N ARG A 165 3.40 0.81 -1.76
CA ARG A 165 3.34 -0.49 -1.09
C ARG A 165 4.65 -1.26 -1.18
N ALA A 166 5.32 -1.27 -2.33
CA ALA A 166 6.61 -1.93 -2.49
C ALA A 166 7.68 -1.32 -1.55
N VAL A 167 7.76 0.00 -1.49
CA VAL A 167 8.69 0.70 -0.60
C VAL A 167 8.35 0.45 0.88
N ASN A 168 7.07 0.53 1.25
CA ASN A 168 6.62 0.25 2.62
C ASN A 168 6.84 -1.22 3.02
N GLY A 169 6.78 -2.16 2.06
CA GLY A 169 7.10 -3.56 2.27
C GLY A 169 8.53 -3.75 2.79
N LEU A 170 9.51 -2.97 2.28
CA LEU A 170 10.88 -3.01 2.78
C LEU A 170 11.01 -2.48 4.21
N TYR A 171 10.25 -1.44 4.55
CA TYR A 171 10.19 -0.93 5.93
C TYR A 171 9.65 -2.00 6.89
N LEU A 172 8.55 -2.67 6.50
CA LEU A 172 7.96 -3.75 7.30
C LEU A 172 8.89 -4.96 7.40
N LEU A 173 9.59 -5.33 6.33
CA LEU A 173 10.61 -6.37 6.37
C LEU A 173 11.73 -6.01 7.35
N ARG A 174 12.26 -4.79 7.26
CA ARG A 174 13.32 -4.31 8.15
C ARG A 174 12.91 -4.36 9.61
N HIS A 175 11.81 -3.69 9.94
CA HIS A 175 11.43 -3.45 11.33
C HIS A 175 10.55 -4.54 11.95
N GLY A 176 9.80 -5.28 11.13
CA GLY A 176 8.90 -6.33 11.59
C GLY A 176 9.48 -7.74 11.52
N VAL A 177 10.51 -7.97 10.69
CA VAL A 177 11.14 -9.29 10.54
C VAL A 177 12.60 -9.23 10.91
N CYS A 178 13.42 -8.49 10.17
CA CYS A 178 14.87 -8.55 10.29
C CYS A 178 15.39 -8.06 11.66
N MET A 179 14.88 -6.93 12.18
CA MET A 179 15.25 -6.44 13.51
C MET A 179 14.79 -7.38 14.63
N GLU A 180 13.65 -8.06 14.46
CA GLU A 180 13.16 -9.01 15.45
C GLU A 180 13.99 -10.28 15.44
N GLU A 181 14.35 -10.79 14.26
CA GLU A 181 15.24 -11.93 14.09
C GLU A 181 16.66 -11.66 14.64
N GLU A 182 17.17 -10.44 14.48
CA GLU A 182 18.45 -10.03 15.07
C GLU A 182 18.40 -10.04 16.61
N ARG A 183 17.28 -9.64 17.20
CA ARG A 183 17.10 -9.64 18.66
C ARG A 183 16.84 -11.03 19.21
N ALA A 184 16.06 -11.84 18.48
CA ALA A 184 15.65 -13.18 18.85
C ALA A 184 15.53 -14.02 17.55
N PRO A 185 16.55 -14.84 17.24
CA PRO A 185 16.54 -15.66 16.03
C PRO A 185 15.29 -16.54 15.97
N PHE A 186 14.61 -16.55 14.83
CA PHE A 186 13.48 -17.44 14.63
C PHE A 186 13.96 -18.90 14.57
N ASP A 187 13.21 -19.82 15.18
CA ASP A 187 13.43 -21.25 14.98
C ASP A 187 13.07 -21.60 13.52
N SER A 188 14.09 -21.64 12.66
CA SER A 188 13.94 -21.94 11.23
C SER A 188 13.48 -23.39 10.94
N ALA A 189 13.29 -24.21 11.99
CA ALA A 189 12.83 -25.59 11.89
C ALA A 189 11.31 -25.73 11.72
N SER A 190 10.51 -24.66 11.89
CA SER A 190 9.03 -24.75 11.83
C SER A 190 8.36 -23.87 10.77
N THR A 191 9.11 -23.16 9.93
CA THR A 191 8.55 -22.26 8.90
C THR A 191 8.58 -22.86 7.49
N ASP A 192 8.59 -24.20 7.38
CA ASP A 192 8.49 -24.86 6.09
C ASP A 192 7.08 -24.65 5.50
N SER A 193 7.07 -23.87 4.41
CA SER A 193 6.27 -24.09 3.21
C SER A 193 4.74 -23.96 3.24
N GLU A 194 4.12 -23.25 4.20
CA GLU A 194 2.66 -23.01 4.16
C GLU A 194 2.20 -21.63 3.64
N ILE A 195 3.11 -20.66 3.42
CA ILE A 195 2.71 -19.29 2.99
C ILE A 195 2.90 -19.05 1.48
N SER A 196 3.54 -19.96 0.75
CA SER A 196 3.79 -19.81 -0.68
C SER A 196 2.85 -20.70 -1.47
N HIS A 197 1.67 -20.18 -1.84
CA HIS A 197 0.98 -20.35 -3.13
C HIS A 197 -0.41 -19.69 -3.05
N PRO A 198 -0.58 -18.41 -3.44
CA PRO A 198 -1.90 -17.97 -3.86
C PRO A 198 -2.22 -18.73 -5.14
N THR A 199 -3.01 -19.79 -5.02
CA THR A 199 -3.66 -20.43 -6.16
C THR A 199 -4.60 -19.39 -6.77
N LEU A 200 -4.13 -18.69 -7.80
CA LEU A 200 -4.98 -17.87 -8.66
C LEU A 200 -5.89 -18.84 -9.43
N TYR A 201 -7.04 -19.14 -8.86
CA TYR A 201 -8.16 -19.66 -9.63
C TYR A 201 -8.68 -18.51 -10.49
N LEU A 202 -8.30 -18.54 -11.77
CA LEU A 202 -9.00 -17.84 -12.83
C LEU A 202 -10.15 -18.74 -13.28
N GLU A 203 -11.36 -18.45 -12.81
CA GLU A 203 -12.62 -18.78 -13.49
C GLU A 203 -13.43 -17.50 -13.69
#